data_AF-A0A2A7SJV2-F1
#
_entry.id   AF-A0A2A7SJV2-F1
#
_cell.length_a   1.000
_cell.length_b   1.000
_cell.length_c   1.000
_cell.angle_alpha   90.00
_cell.angle_beta   90.00
_cell.angle_gamma   90.00
#
_symmetry.space_group_name_H-M   'P 1'
#
loop_
_entity.id
_entity.type
_entity.pdbx_description
1 polymer ?
#
loop_
_entity_poly.entity_id
_entity_poly.type
_entity_poly.pdbx_seq_one_letter_code
_entity_poly.pdbx_strand_id
1 'polypeptide(L)' 'MSFNGYERYGSFEKSSALAKQKPRQTLEELRNELFFAARASRHVGGDRYVELYRELLPLFRTRLQR' A
#
# COMPACT_ATOMS: atom_id res chain seq x y z
N MET A 1 -10.95 -1.13 -2.92
CA MET A 1 -9.96 -0.42 -2.06
C MET A 1 -10.22 1.07 -2.17
N SER A 2 -10.56 1.76 -1.08
CA SER A 2 -10.94 3.19 -1.09
C SER A 2 -9.76 4.16 -0.88
N PHE A 3 -8.57 3.66 -0.54
CA PHE A 3 -7.38 4.49 -0.35
C PHE A 3 -6.73 4.84 -1.69
N ASN A 4 -6.49 6.14 -1.94
CA ASN A 4 -5.73 6.65 -3.07
C ASN A 4 -4.41 7.28 -2.59
N GLY A 5 -3.29 6.65 -2.92
CA GLY A 5 -1.97 7.14 -2.53
C GLY A 5 -1.62 8.50 -3.13
N TYR A 6 -2.16 8.85 -4.29
CA TYR A 6 -1.88 10.13 -4.96
C TYR A 6 -2.53 11.29 -4.22
N GLU A 7 -3.77 11.12 -3.79
CA GLU A 7 -4.48 12.10 -2.98
C GLU A 7 -3.84 12.25 -1.61
N ARG A 8 -3.42 11.14 -0.98
CA ARG A 8 -2.80 11.18 0.35
C ARG A 8 -1.45 11.91 0.37
N TYR A 9 -0.61 11.69 -0.63
CA TYR A 9 0.78 12.20 -0.65
C TYR A 9 1.02 13.32 -1.67
N GLY A 10 -0.01 13.71 -2.43
CA GLY A 10 -0.02 14.85 -3.33
C GLY A 10 0.64 14.64 -4.70
N SER A 11 1.32 13.51 -4.94
CA SER A 11 1.88 13.19 -6.28
C SER A 11 2.12 11.70 -6.48
N PHE A 12 2.28 11.31 -7.74
CA PHE A 12 2.69 9.94 -8.10
C PHE A 12 4.07 9.61 -7.53
N GLU A 13 5.04 10.50 -7.68
CA GLU A 13 6.45 10.32 -7.30
C GLU A 13 6.59 10.11 -5.80
N LYS A 14 5.97 10.98 -4.99
CA LYS A 14 6.01 10.87 -3.52
C LYS A 14 5.39 9.56 -3.05
N SER A 15 4.22 9.26 -3.59
CA SER A 15 3.46 8.05 -3.26
C SER A 15 4.25 6.79 -3.66
N SER A 16 4.87 6.78 -4.84
CA SER A 16 5.68 5.67 -5.37
C SER A 16 6.97 5.47 -4.58
N ALA A 17 7.67 6.56 -4.23
CA ALA A 17 8.87 6.52 -3.42
C ALA A 17 8.58 5.91 -2.04
N LEU A 18 7.51 6.34 -1.38
CA LEU A 18 7.09 5.78 -0.08
C LEU A 18 6.72 4.30 -0.17
N ALA A 19 5.98 3.90 -1.21
CA ALA A 19 5.64 2.49 -1.42
C ALA A 19 6.88 1.61 -1.66
N LYS A 20 7.94 2.14 -2.29
CA LYS A 20 9.22 1.44 -2.49
C LYS A 20 10.06 1.35 -1.22
N GLN A 21 10.05 2.39 -0.39
CA GLN A 21 10.80 2.43 0.88
C GLN A 21 10.23 1.48 1.92
N LYS A 22 8.92 1.16 1.85
CA LYS A 22 8.23 0.25 2.77
C LYS A 22 8.48 0.58 4.25
N PRO A 23 8.29 1.84 4.69
CA PRO A 23 8.54 2.23 6.07
C PRO A 23 7.65 1.46 7.07
N ARG A 24 6.40 1.17 6.68
CA ARG A 24 5.44 0.32 7.42
C ARG A 24 5.25 0.75 8.89
N GLN A 25 5.38 2.04 9.18
CA GLN A 25 5.25 2.66 10.50
C GLN A 25 3.81 3.12 10.75
N THR A 26 3.14 3.66 9.74
CA THR A 26 1.76 4.15 9.84
C THR A 26 0.77 3.29 9.06
N LEU A 27 -0.52 3.38 9.39
CA LEU A 27 -1.58 2.68 8.65
C LEU A 27 -1.64 3.14 7.19
N GLU A 28 -1.34 4.41 6.94
CA GLU A 28 -1.36 5.01 5.62
C GLU A 28 -0.22 4.50 4.75
N GLU A 29 0.98 4.31 5.32
CA GLU A 29 2.10 3.70 4.61
C GLU A 29 1.80 2.26 4.17
N LEU A 30 1.17 1.47 5.05
CA LEU A 30 0.74 0.11 4.70
C LEU A 30 -0.31 0.11 3.58
N ARG A 31 -1.29 1.01 3.67
CA ARG A 31 -2.31 1.19 2.61
C ARG A 31 -1.68 1.64 1.30
N ASN A 32 -0.66 2.49 1.37
CA ASN A 32 0.04 2.99 0.19
C ASN A 32 0.86 1.91 -0.52
N GLU A 33 1.58 1.08 0.25
CA GLU A 33 2.30 -0.07 -0.28
C GLU A 33 1.34 -1.01 -1.02
N LEU A 34 0.21 -1.35 -0.40
CA LEU A 34 -0.81 -2.20 -1.00
C LEU A 34 -1.49 -1.54 -2.22
N PHE A 35 -1.73 -0.23 -2.17
CA PHE A 35 -2.31 0.54 -3.28
C PHE A 35 -1.43 0.46 -4.53
N PHE A 36 -0.12 0.66 -4.38
CA PHE A 36 0.82 0.56 -5.50
C PHE A 36 0.95 -0.86 -6.03
N ALA A 37 1.02 -1.86 -5.16
CA ALA A 37 1.04 -3.26 -5.59
C ALA A 37 -0.21 -3.62 -6.38
N ALA A 38 -1.39 -3.20 -5.92
CA ALA A 38 -2.65 -3.43 -6.62
C ALA A 38 -2.68 -2.71 -7.98
N ARG A 39 -2.18 -1.47 -8.06
CA ARG A 39 -2.08 -0.74 -9.33
C ARG A 39 -1.13 -1.42 -10.31
N ALA A 40 0.06 -1.79 -9.86
CA ALA A 40 1.04 -2.48 -10.69
C ALA A 40 0.48 -3.82 -11.18
N SER A 41 -0.16 -4.59 -10.30
CA SER A 41 -0.80 -5.87 -10.63
C SER A 41 -1.88 -5.70 -11.70
N ARG A 42 -2.75 -4.68 -11.61
CA ARG A 42 -3.74 -4.38 -12.66
C ARG A 42 -3.10 -4.02 -14.00
N HIS A 43 -1.98 -3.28 -13.98
CA HIS A 43 -1.28 -2.88 -15.19
C HIS A 43 -0.65 -4.07 -15.92
N VAL A 44 -0.16 -5.07 -15.18
CA VAL A 44 0.52 -6.26 -15.74
C VAL A 44 -0.38 -7.50 -15.83
N GLY A 45 -1.64 -7.41 -15.41
CA GLY A 45 -2.59 -8.53 -15.43
C GLY A 45 -2.33 -9.62 -14.38
N GLY A 46 -1.89 -9.24 -13.17
CA GLY A 46 -1.61 -10.17 -12.06
C GLY A 46 -2.34 -9.83 -10.75
N ASP A 47 -1.99 -10.53 -9.68
CA ASP A 47 -2.63 -10.44 -8.36
C ASP A 47 -1.65 -10.37 -7.18
N ARG A 48 -0.39 -9.98 -7.42
CA ARG A 48 0.68 -9.88 -6.40
C ARG A 48 0.29 -9.08 -5.15
N TYR A 49 -0.69 -8.19 -5.26
CA TYR A 49 -1.27 -7.48 -4.12
C TYR A 49 -1.93 -8.40 -3.08
N VAL A 50 -2.37 -9.61 -3.45
CA VAL A 50 -2.96 -10.60 -2.54
C VAL A 50 -1.88 -11.16 -1.59
N GLU A 51 -0.74 -11.56 -2.14
CA GLU A 51 0.39 -12.02 -1.35
C GLU A 51 0.92 -10.92 -0.44
N LEU A 52 1.07 -9.70 -0.98
CA LEU A 52 1.46 -8.55 -0.19
C LEU A 52 0.45 -8.26 0.92
N TYR A 53 -0.86 -8.35 0.64
CA TYR A 53 -1.87 -8.15 1.68
C TYR A 53 -1.70 -9.16 2.82
N ARG A 54 -1.41 -10.43 2.52
CA ARG A 54 -1.13 -11.46 3.54
C ARG A 54 0.11 -11.10 4.37
N GLU A 55 1.17 -10.61 3.74
CA GLU A 55 2.38 -10.13 4.43
C GLU A 55 2.07 -8.95 5.37
N LEU A 56 1.27 -7.98 4.91
CA LEU A 56 0.94 -6.78 5.66
C LEU A 56 -0.18 -6.98 6.69
N LEU A 57 -0.93 -8.08 6.62
CA LEU A 57 -2.10 -8.33 7.46
C LEU A 57 -1.83 -8.24 8.98
N PRO A 58 -0.74 -8.79 9.53
CA PRO A 58 -0.42 -8.62 10.95
C PRO A 58 -0.23 -7.14 11.32
N LEU A 59 0.46 -6.37 10.47
CA LEU A 59 0.74 -4.95 10.69
C LEU A 59 -0.53 -4.08 10.61
N PHE A 60 -1.47 -4.46 9.73
CA PHE A 60 -2.79 -3.86 9.69
C PHE A 60 -3.57 -4.14 10.97
N ARG A 61 -3.58 -5.39 11.45
CA ARG A 61 -4.30 -5.78 12.69
C ARG A 61 -3.80 -4.99 13.89
N THR A 62 -2.48 -4.90 14.09
CA THR A 62 -1.89 -4.12 15.19
C THR A 62 -2.30 -2.64 15.17
N ARG A 63 -2.57 -2.06 13.99
CA ARG A 63 -2.89 -0.64 13.84
C ARG A 63 -4.38 -0.33 13.83
N LEU A 64 -5.23 -1.32 13.55
CA LEU A 64 -6.70 -1.17 13.52
C LEU A 64 -7.36 -1.51 14.85
N GLN A 65 -6.64 -2.14 15.79
CA GLN A 65 -7.13 -2.46 17.14
C GLN A 65 -6.88 -1.34 18.16
N ARG A 66 -6.68 -0.10 17.70
CA ARG A 66 -6.61 1.10 18.54
C ARG A 66 -7.89 1.90 18.38
#